data_AF-A0A661CGA6-F1
#
_entry.id   AF-A0A661CGA6-F1
#
_cell.length_a   1.000
_cell.length_b   1.000
_cell.length_c   1.000
_cell.angle_alpha   90.00
_cell.angle_beta   90.00
_cell.angle_gamma   90.00
#
_symmetry.space_group_name_H-M   'P 1'
#
loop_
_entity.id
_entity.type
_entity.pdbx_description
1 polymer ?
#
loop_
_entity_poly.entity_id
_entity_poly.type
_entity_poly.pdbx_seq_one_letter_code
_entity_poly.pdbx_strand_id
1 'polypeptide(L)'
;MMNKKTVLFLGLAFAMGLLVSSFWAGKVSKNTEVVENLTVLLSESQRNIQHLERELAKKIGIAVSANNRQAPTTDDALVKAEALLKQGDLAKAALYFERSLSQNPGSWEKIHRYQQSFLYYCHQLRDNGHYDTAFNVLAEVETFMLNQTRYLTVPNIEKLDMALSEIAEFRQTITDALTTISASETRQLMNMLLLDELGTPSTREPQQLTQHIDELKVNVSALQSLDTNFLNETDISEIAGKLTQLETRIATFEEQLVAAQSAAMVSTLVQRAEQFIEKAKNEPSQSELIWYYLNAAESVIRQLVLLTPEAETATVQMAKLSQNLEQAKQEIAQHQSQAIFKKIEIVSGEPCAKKRRY
;
A
#
# COMPACT_ATOMS: atom_id res chain seq x y z
N MET A 1 -22.27 10.65 19.81
CA MET A 1 -22.62 11.68 18.79
C MET A 1 -21.35 11.98 17.98
N MET A 2 -21.25 11.48 16.75
CA MET A 2 -20.10 11.78 15.90
C MET A 2 -20.13 13.25 15.46
N ASN A 3 -18.97 13.89 15.53
CA ASN A 3 -18.76 15.30 15.21
C ASN A 3 -18.98 15.53 13.70
N LYS A 4 -19.69 16.60 13.33
CA LYS A 4 -19.99 16.96 11.92
C LYS A 4 -18.73 17.07 11.04
N LYS A 5 -17.57 17.41 11.63
CA LYS A 5 -16.27 17.42 10.94
C LYS A 5 -15.78 16.03 10.55
N THR A 6 -16.06 15.02 11.36
CA THR A 6 -15.67 13.62 11.12
C THR A 6 -16.52 13.00 10.01
N VAL A 7 -17.82 13.35 9.95
CA VAL A 7 -18.72 12.93 8.86
C VAL A 7 -18.31 13.58 7.53
N LEU A 8 -17.86 14.84 7.55
CA LEU A 8 -17.36 15.53 6.36
C LEU A 8 -16.05 14.92 5.83
N PHE A 9 -15.11 14.57 6.73
CA PHE A 9 -13.87 13.89 6.37
C PHE A 9 -14.09 12.47 5.84
N LEU A 10 -15.03 11.72 6.42
CA LEU A 10 -15.43 10.41 5.91
C LEU A 10 -16.13 10.52 4.54
N GLY A 11 -16.95 11.54 4.33
CA GLY A 11 -17.57 11.82 3.03
C GLY A 11 -16.55 12.19 1.94
N LEU A 12 -15.54 12.99 2.30
CA LEU A 12 -14.46 13.39 1.37
C LEU A 12 -13.50 12.24 1.05
N ALA A 13 -13.19 11.39 2.03
CA ALA A 13 -12.40 10.19 1.83
C ALA A 13 -13.14 9.14 0.97
N PHE A 14 -14.47 9.02 1.13
CA PHE A 14 -15.29 8.12 0.31
C PHE A 14 -15.44 8.63 -1.14
N ALA A 15 -15.54 9.96 -1.34
CA ALA A 15 -15.56 10.58 -2.66
C ALA A 15 -14.22 10.46 -3.41
N MET A 16 -13.09 10.61 -2.69
CA MET A 16 -11.76 10.36 -3.26
C MET A 16 -11.51 8.87 -3.53
N GLY A 17 -11.98 7.98 -2.66
CA GLY A 17 -11.91 6.53 -2.88
C GLY A 17 -12.70 6.08 -4.11
N LEU A 18 -13.89 6.65 -4.34
CA LEU A 18 -14.68 6.38 -5.54
C LEU A 18 -14.00 6.90 -6.82
N LEU A 19 -13.43 8.11 -6.79
CA LEU A 19 -12.71 8.69 -7.94
C LEU A 19 -11.46 7.87 -8.34
N VAL A 20 -10.70 7.36 -7.36
CA VAL A 20 -9.53 6.50 -7.62
C VAL A 20 -9.96 5.12 -8.12
N SER A 21 -11.07 4.56 -7.61
CA SER A 21 -11.59 3.27 -8.06
C SER A 21 -12.25 3.31 -9.46
N SER A 22 -12.84 4.44 -9.86
CA SER A 22 -13.39 4.63 -11.22
C SER A 22 -12.33 4.89 -12.28
N PHE A 23 -11.10 5.26 -11.87
CA PHE A 23 -9.96 5.38 -12.79
C PHE A 23 -9.28 4.03 -13.06
N TRP A 24 -9.46 3.03 -12.19
CA TRP A 24 -8.86 1.69 -12.28
C TRP A 24 -9.78 0.60 -12.84
N ALA A 25 -11.03 0.92 -13.19
CA ALA A 25 -11.99 -0.04 -13.73
C ALA A 25 -12.32 0.24 -15.22
N GLY A 26 -11.47 -0.26 -16.12
CA GLY A 26 -11.89 -0.72 -17.44
C GLY A 26 -11.90 0.30 -18.61
N LYS A 27 -11.04 0.00 -19.59
CA LYS A 27 -11.13 0.39 -21.02
C LYS A 27 -11.00 1.89 -21.35
N VAL A 28 -9.75 2.38 -21.35
CA VAL A 28 -9.36 3.57 -22.11
C VAL A 28 -9.11 3.17 -23.57
N SER A 29 -10.19 3.08 -24.37
CA SER A 29 -10.04 3.16 -25.83
C SER A 29 -11.17 3.91 -26.53
N LYS A 30 -12.04 4.63 -25.78
CA LYS A 30 -13.11 5.49 -26.32
C LYS A 30 -13.44 6.74 -25.47
N ASN A 31 -12.53 7.20 -24.63
CA ASN A 31 -12.88 8.11 -23.51
C ASN A 31 -12.32 9.54 -23.58
N THR A 32 -12.00 10.11 -24.75
CA THR A 32 -11.76 11.57 -24.82
C THR A 32 -12.99 12.36 -24.36
N GLU A 33 -14.19 11.90 -24.71
CA GLU A 33 -15.48 12.52 -24.29
C GLU A 33 -15.81 12.30 -22.80
N VAL A 34 -15.31 11.22 -22.19
CA VAL A 34 -15.49 10.95 -20.74
C VAL A 34 -14.44 11.67 -19.91
N VAL A 35 -13.21 11.83 -20.41
CA VAL A 35 -12.19 12.68 -19.77
C VAL A 35 -12.61 14.15 -19.84
N GLU A 36 -13.14 14.63 -20.96
CA GLU A 36 -13.76 15.97 -21.07
C GLU A 36 -14.96 16.12 -20.13
N ASN A 37 -15.88 15.15 -20.07
CA ASN A 37 -16.99 15.21 -19.13
C ASN A 37 -16.53 15.14 -17.67
N LEU A 38 -15.46 14.40 -17.37
CA LEU A 38 -14.88 14.33 -16.03
C LEU A 38 -14.16 15.63 -15.65
N THR A 39 -13.44 16.30 -16.56
CA THR A 39 -12.87 17.63 -16.29
C THR A 39 -13.96 18.70 -16.16
N VAL A 40 -15.06 18.60 -16.92
CA VAL A 40 -16.24 19.45 -16.74
C VAL A 40 -16.91 19.20 -15.38
N LEU A 41 -17.09 17.94 -14.97
CA LEU A 41 -17.66 17.59 -13.66
C LEU A 41 -16.72 17.93 -12.49
N LEU A 42 -15.40 17.79 -12.67
CA LEU A 42 -14.39 18.19 -11.68
C LEU A 42 -14.34 19.71 -11.54
N SER A 43 -14.37 20.44 -12.65
CA SER A 43 -14.41 21.91 -12.63
C SER A 43 -15.73 22.43 -12.04
N GLU A 44 -16.85 21.75 -12.26
CA GLU A 44 -18.14 22.08 -11.64
C GLU A 44 -18.19 21.74 -10.14
N SER A 45 -17.59 20.62 -9.74
CA SER A 45 -17.42 20.24 -8.33
C SER A 45 -16.46 21.18 -7.59
N GLN A 46 -15.32 21.54 -8.21
CA GLN A 46 -14.38 22.54 -7.68
C GLN A 46 -15.05 23.92 -7.56
N ARG A 47 -15.86 24.35 -8.54
CA ARG A 47 -16.65 25.58 -8.44
C ARG A 47 -17.60 25.56 -7.24
N ASN A 48 -18.27 24.43 -7.00
CA ASN A 48 -19.17 24.28 -5.86
C ASN A 48 -18.44 24.29 -4.52
N ILE A 49 -17.27 23.64 -4.43
CA ILE A 49 -16.41 23.66 -3.24
C ILE A 49 -15.87 25.07 -3.00
N GLN A 50 -15.39 25.77 -4.03
CA GLN A 50 -14.92 27.16 -3.91
C GLN A 50 -16.04 28.14 -3.56
N HIS A 51 -17.27 27.91 -4.04
CA HIS A 51 -18.44 28.69 -3.63
C HIS A 51 -18.74 28.46 -2.14
N LEU A 52 -18.67 27.21 -1.68
CA LEU A 52 -18.85 26.84 -0.29
C LEU A 52 -17.73 27.38 0.61
N GLU A 53 -16.48 27.40 0.16
CA GLU A 53 -15.34 28.00 0.87
C GLU A 53 -15.43 29.53 0.92
N ARG A 54 -15.86 30.18 -0.16
CA ARG A 54 -16.14 31.63 -0.18
C ARG A 54 -17.31 32.00 0.72
N GLU A 55 -18.37 31.19 0.74
CA GLU A 55 -19.46 31.34 1.71
C GLU A 55 -19.01 31.08 3.14
N LEU A 56 -18.14 30.08 3.37
CA LEU A 56 -17.56 29.81 4.68
C LEU A 56 -16.70 30.99 5.14
N ALA A 57 -15.86 31.56 4.27
CA ALA A 57 -15.02 32.72 4.58
C ALA A 57 -15.87 33.97 4.90
N LYS A 58 -17.00 34.16 4.20
CA LYS A 58 -17.99 35.19 4.53
C LYS A 58 -18.72 34.92 5.86
N LYS A 59 -19.08 33.66 6.15
CA LYS A 59 -19.83 33.26 7.36
C LYS A 59 -18.97 33.13 8.62
N ILE A 60 -17.68 32.81 8.50
CA ILE A 60 -16.72 32.70 9.62
C ILE A 60 -16.27 34.09 10.10
N GLY A 61 -16.70 35.16 9.42
CA GLY A 61 -16.52 36.50 9.96
C GLY A 61 -15.06 36.90 10.05
N ILE A 62 -14.32 36.81 8.94
CA ILE A 62 -13.35 37.86 8.66
C ILE A 62 -14.20 39.09 8.36
N ALA A 63 -14.73 39.70 9.42
CA ALA A 63 -15.11 41.09 9.39
C ALA A 63 -13.87 41.80 8.86
N VAL A 64 -13.97 42.34 7.64
CA VAL A 64 -13.23 43.53 7.29
C VAL A 64 -13.35 44.40 8.52
N SER A 65 -12.25 44.65 9.22
CA SER A 65 -12.20 45.60 10.31
C SER A 65 -12.51 46.96 9.69
N ALA A 66 -13.78 47.23 9.49
CA ALA A 66 -14.35 48.52 9.14
C ALA A 66 -14.37 49.34 10.42
N ASN A 67 -13.17 49.58 10.98
CA ASN A 67 -12.93 50.64 11.93
C ASN A 67 -11.71 51.40 11.40
N ASN A 68 -12.01 52.49 10.70
CA ASN A 68 -11.13 53.64 10.46
C ASN A 68 -9.78 53.38 9.79
N ARG A 69 -9.76 52.68 8.66
CA ARG A 69 -8.71 52.91 7.65
C ARG A 69 -9.37 53.13 6.30
N GLN A 70 -9.10 54.29 5.72
CA GLN A 70 -9.55 54.69 4.38
C GLN A 70 -9.48 53.48 3.45
N ALA A 71 -10.59 53.23 2.74
CA ALA A 71 -10.59 52.25 1.67
C ALA A 71 -9.41 52.59 0.74
N PRO A 72 -8.48 51.64 0.49
CA PRO A 72 -7.42 51.85 -0.49
C PRO A 72 -8.08 52.27 -1.80
N THR A 73 -7.48 53.21 -2.52
CA THR A 73 -8.00 53.65 -3.81
C THR A 73 -8.05 52.47 -4.79
N THR A 74 -8.84 52.58 -5.85
CA THR A 74 -9.18 51.47 -6.78
C THR A 74 -7.98 50.69 -7.31
N ASP A 75 -6.81 51.32 -7.43
CA ASP A 75 -5.57 50.69 -7.90
C ASP A 75 -4.76 50.04 -6.77
N ASP A 76 -4.87 50.52 -5.54
CA ASP A 76 -4.15 49.95 -4.39
C ASP A 76 -4.58 48.50 -4.09
N ALA A 77 -5.87 48.20 -4.29
CA ALA A 77 -6.39 46.83 -4.13
C ALA A 77 -5.84 45.88 -5.20
N LEU A 78 -5.67 46.37 -6.44
CA LEU A 78 -5.10 45.59 -7.54
C LEU A 78 -3.60 45.36 -7.34
N VAL A 79 -2.85 46.42 -7.01
CA VAL A 79 -1.41 46.34 -6.69
C VAL A 79 -1.16 45.38 -5.52
N LYS A 80 -2.03 45.38 -4.52
CA LYS A 80 -1.93 44.45 -3.39
C LYS A 80 -2.22 43.00 -3.79
N ALA A 81 -3.17 42.77 -4.70
CA ALA A 81 -3.42 41.44 -5.24
C ALA A 81 -2.19 40.91 -6.01
N GLU A 82 -1.57 41.75 -6.84
CA GLU A 82 -0.34 41.40 -7.58
C GLU A 82 0.83 41.08 -6.66
N ALA A 83 1.00 41.85 -5.57
CA ALA A 83 2.03 41.57 -4.56
C ALA A 83 1.78 40.23 -3.85
N LEU A 84 0.52 39.91 -3.54
CA LEU A 84 0.14 38.65 -2.90
C LEU A 84 0.31 37.44 -3.83
N LEU A 85 0.06 37.61 -5.14
CA LEU A 85 0.35 36.60 -6.15
C LEU A 85 1.84 36.23 -6.17
N LYS A 86 2.72 37.23 -6.17
CA LYS A 86 4.17 37.02 -6.10
C LYS A 86 4.61 36.31 -4.82
N GLN A 87 3.81 36.38 -3.76
CA GLN A 87 4.04 35.70 -2.48
C GLN A 87 3.39 34.31 -2.42
N GLY A 88 2.66 33.90 -3.47
CA GLY A 88 1.92 32.63 -3.53
C GLY A 88 0.62 32.61 -2.73
N ASP A 89 0.16 33.74 -2.18
CA ASP A 89 -1.09 33.81 -1.40
C ASP A 89 -2.29 34.05 -2.32
N LEU A 90 -2.66 32.99 -3.05
CA LEU A 90 -3.71 32.99 -4.09
C LEU A 90 -5.08 33.39 -3.53
N ALA A 91 -5.44 32.87 -2.37
CA ALA A 91 -6.73 33.14 -1.75
C ALA A 91 -6.89 34.62 -1.39
N LYS A 92 -5.86 35.25 -0.79
CA LYS A 92 -5.92 36.68 -0.50
C LYS A 92 -5.82 37.52 -1.78
N ALA A 93 -5.01 37.12 -2.75
CA ALA A 93 -4.93 37.82 -4.03
C ALA A 93 -6.28 37.89 -4.73
N ALA A 94 -7.01 36.77 -4.82
CA ALA A 94 -8.35 36.70 -5.38
C ALA A 94 -9.34 37.62 -4.64
N LEU A 95 -9.31 37.64 -3.31
CA LEU A 95 -10.18 38.52 -2.50
C LEU A 95 -9.92 40.02 -2.74
N TYR A 96 -8.64 40.44 -2.78
CA TYR A 96 -8.30 41.83 -3.05
C TYR A 96 -8.68 42.24 -4.49
N PHE A 97 -8.60 41.30 -5.42
CA PHE A 97 -9.02 41.54 -6.79
C PHE A 97 -10.54 41.63 -6.95
N GLU A 98 -11.31 40.69 -6.39
CA GLU A 98 -12.78 40.75 -6.36
C GLU A 98 -13.25 42.08 -5.75
N ARG A 99 -12.57 42.56 -4.70
CA ARG A 99 -12.85 43.88 -4.11
C ARG A 99 -12.59 45.02 -5.09
N SER A 100 -11.50 44.98 -5.87
CA SER A 100 -11.22 45.98 -6.93
C SER A 100 -12.29 45.99 -8.02
N LEU A 101 -12.86 44.82 -8.37
CA LEU A 101 -13.92 44.68 -9.36
C LEU A 101 -15.30 45.05 -8.83
N SER A 102 -15.61 44.79 -7.57
CA SER A 102 -16.91 45.17 -6.96
C SER A 102 -17.20 46.67 -7.06
N GLN A 103 -16.16 47.49 -7.13
CA GLN A 103 -16.26 48.95 -7.27
C GLN A 103 -16.39 49.41 -8.73
N ASN A 104 -15.96 48.58 -9.69
CA ASN A 104 -16.13 48.84 -11.12
C ASN A 104 -16.37 47.52 -11.89
N PRO A 105 -17.59 46.93 -11.76
CA PRO A 105 -17.90 45.66 -12.39
C PRO A 105 -17.78 45.75 -13.91
N GLY A 106 -17.21 44.72 -14.55
CA GLY A 106 -17.07 44.69 -16.00
C GLY A 106 -15.92 45.53 -16.57
N SER A 107 -15.03 46.07 -15.72
CA SER A 107 -13.81 46.75 -16.18
C SER A 107 -12.84 45.76 -16.85
N TRP A 108 -12.85 45.75 -18.18
CA TRP A 108 -11.99 44.87 -18.98
C TRP A 108 -10.51 45.04 -18.65
N GLU A 109 -10.04 46.28 -18.48
CA GLU A 109 -8.63 46.58 -18.17
C GLU A 109 -8.17 45.89 -16.88
N LYS A 110 -9.02 45.89 -15.84
CA LYS A 110 -8.73 45.22 -14.57
C LYS A 110 -8.76 43.70 -14.72
N ILE A 111 -9.78 43.17 -15.40
CA ILE A 111 -9.96 41.73 -15.66
C ILE A 111 -8.75 41.18 -16.42
N HIS A 112 -8.35 41.85 -17.50
CA HIS A 112 -7.20 41.48 -18.30
C HIS A 112 -5.89 41.58 -17.51
N ARG A 113 -5.68 42.66 -16.74
CA ARG A 113 -4.47 42.82 -15.92
C ARG A 113 -4.32 41.72 -14.86
N TYR A 114 -5.43 41.26 -14.30
CA TYR A 114 -5.43 40.11 -13.39
C TYR A 114 -5.10 38.80 -14.08
N GLN A 115 -5.71 38.53 -15.25
CA GLN A 115 -5.38 37.37 -16.06
C GLN A 115 -3.89 37.33 -16.39
N GLN A 116 -3.31 38.44 -16.88
CA GLN A 116 -1.88 38.54 -17.17
C GLN A 116 -0.98 38.30 -15.94
N SER A 117 -1.37 38.83 -14.77
CA SER A 117 -0.60 38.63 -13.52
C SER A 117 -0.59 37.16 -13.07
N PHE A 118 -1.72 36.48 -13.23
CA PHE A 118 -1.83 35.05 -12.95
C PHE A 118 -1.12 34.19 -13.97
N LEU A 119 -1.22 34.50 -15.27
CA LEU A 119 -0.47 33.80 -16.32
C LEU A 119 1.03 33.92 -16.08
N TYR A 120 1.53 35.11 -15.72
CA TYR A 120 2.92 35.30 -15.32
C TYR A 120 3.33 34.41 -14.14
N TYR A 121 2.49 34.32 -13.10
CA TYR A 121 2.73 33.43 -11.97
C TYR A 121 2.73 31.94 -12.40
N CYS A 122 1.81 31.53 -13.26
CA CYS A 122 1.77 30.18 -13.80
C CYS A 122 3.00 29.86 -14.66
N HIS A 123 3.54 30.83 -15.41
CA HIS A 123 4.82 30.67 -16.11
C HIS A 123 5.97 30.42 -15.13
N GLN A 124 6.04 31.19 -14.04
CA GLN A 124 7.04 30.95 -13.00
C GLN A 124 6.90 29.56 -12.36
N LEU A 125 5.67 29.12 -12.07
CA LEU A 125 5.43 27.78 -11.53
C LEU A 125 5.89 26.69 -12.51
N ARG A 126 5.55 26.82 -13.79
CA ARG A 126 6.02 25.90 -14.84
C ARG A 126 7.55 25.86 -14.91
N ASP A 127 8.19 27.02 -14.96
CA ASP A 127 9.65 27.13 -15.10
C ASP A 127 10.39 26.54 -13.88
N ASN A 128 9.73 26.51 -12.72
CA ASN A 128 10.20 25.86 -11.50
C ASN A 128 9.76 24.38 -11.36
N GLY A 129 9.09 23.81 -12.36
CA GLY A 129 8.64 22.41 -12.35
C GLY A 129 7.38 22.12 -11.54
N HIS A 130 6.68 23.16 -11.05
CA HIS A 130 5.43 23.03 -10.29
C HIS A 130 4.20 22.93 -11.21
N TYR A 131 4.20 21.94 -12.11
CA TYR A 131 3.19 21.78 -13.16
C TYR A 131 1.77 21.59 -12.61
N ASP A 132 1.57 20.75 -11.59
CA ASP A 132 0.24 20.52 -11.00
C ASP A 132 -0.35 21.78 -10.37
N THR A 133 0.51 22.57 -9.71
CA THR A 133 0.09 23.83 -9.09
C THR A 133 -0.26 24.85 -10.17
N ALA A 134 0.55 24.95 -11.23
CA ALA A 134 0.26 25.81 -12.37
C ALA A 134 -1.07 25.42 -13.06
N PHE A 135 -1.31 24.11 -13.23
CA PHE A 135 -2.54 23.59 -13.83
C PHE A 135 -3.79 23.96 -13.00
N ASN A 136 -3.73 23.78 -11.69
CA ASN A 136 -4.82 24.16 -10.78
C ASN A 136 -5.10 25.66 -10.81
N VAL A 137 -4.04 26.49 -10.76
CA VAL A 137 -4.19 27.95 -10.82
C VAL A 137 -4.80 28.41 -12.15
N LEU A 138 -4.43 27.81 -13.28
CA LEU A 138 -5.05 28.12 -14.58
C LEU A 138 -6.56 27.81 -14.59
N ALA A 139 -6.99 26.71 -13.99
CA ALA A 139 -8.42 26.37 -13.88
C ALA A 139 -9.21 27.39 -13.05
N GLU A 140 -8.59 27.96 -12.00
CA GLU A 140 -9.19 29.03 -11.20
C GLU A 140 -9.33 30.32 -12.00
N VAL A 141 -8.29 30.68 -12.78
CA VAL A 141 -8.30 31.87 -13.64
C VAL A 141 -9.34 31.74 -14.74
N GLU A 142 -9.43 30.58 -15.40
CA GLU A 142 -10.44 30.29 -16.42
C GLU A 142 -11.86 30.43 -15.85
N THR A 143 -12.12 29.81 -14.69
CA THR A 143 -13.40 29.94 -13.99
C THR A 143 -13.70 31.38 -13.61
N PHE A 144 -12.70 32.13 -13.14
CA PHE A 144 -12.84 33.53 -12.82
C PHE A 144 -13.22 34.35 -14.06
N MET A 145 -12.52 34.15 -15.18
CA MET A 145 -12.73 34.85 -16.45
C MET A 145 -14.12 34.56 -17.01
N LEU A 146 -14.55 33.30 -17.01
CA LEU A 146 -15.91 32.91 -17.42
C LEU A 146 -16.99 33.58 -16.57
N ASN A 147 -16.77 33.77 -15.27
CA ASN A 147 -17.73 34.46 -14.40
C ASN A 147 -17.87 35.96 -14.73
N GLN A 148 -16.87 36.58 -15.37
CA GLN A 148 -16.94 37.99 -15.75
C GLN A 148 -17.84 38.26 -16.96
N THR A 149 -18.18 37.24 -17.76
CA THR A 149 -19.11 37.34 -18.92
C THR A 149 -20.39 38.10 -18.59
N ARG A 150 -20.93 37.91 -17.37
CA ARG A 150 -22.18 38.51 -16.89
C ARG A 150 -22.13 40.04 -16.73
N TYR A 151 -20.93 40.60 -16.67
CA TYR A 151 -20.70 42.02 -16.39
C TYR A 151 -20.06 42.77 -17.57
N LEU A 152 -19.66 42.07 -18.63
CA LEU A 152 -18.95 42.64 -19.78
C LEU A 152 -19.92 43.12 -20.87
N THR A 153 -19.52 44.20 -21.55
CA THR A 153 -20.19 44.68 -22.78
C THR A 153 -19.76 43.84 -23.98
N VAL A 154 -20.59 43.77 -25.03
CA VAL A 154 -20.36 42.95 -26.24
C VAL A 154 -18.94 43.08 -26.82
N PRO A 155 -18.36 44.28 -27.00
CA PRO A 155 -16.99 44.42 -27.54
C PRO A 155 -15.88 43.86 -26.63
N ASN A 156 -16.16 43.64 -25.34
CA ASN A 156 -15.22 43.04 -24.40
C ASN A 156 -15.45 41.52 -24.23
N ILE A 157 -16.55 40.97 -24.75
CA ILE A 157 -16.78 39.52 -24.78
C ILE A 157 -15.84 38.86 -25.80
N GLU A 158 -15.63 39.48 -26.98
CA GLU A 158 -14.65 38.99 -27.96
C GLU A 158 -13.22 38.99 -27.40
N LYS A 159 -12.88 40.00 -26.59
CA LYS A 159 -11.57 40.05 -25.92
C LYS A 159 -11.44 38.99 -24.83
N LEU A 160 -12.54 38.68 -24.13
CA LEU A 160 -12.57 37.60 -23.17
C LEU A 160 -12.31 36.25 -23.83
N ASP A 161 -12.89 36.02 -25.01
CA ASP A 161 -12.69 34.78 -25.78
C ASP A 161 -11.22 34.57 -26.18
N MET A 162 -10.55 35.65 -26.62
CA MET A 162 -9.10 35.61 -26.86
C MET A 162 -8.30 35.31 -25.59
N ALA A 163 -8.65 35.91 -24.45
CA ALA A 163 -7.96 35.67 -23.19
C ALA A 163 -8.19 34.24 -22.65
N LEU A 164 -9.37 33.66 -22.89
CA LEU A 164 -9.67 32.25 -22.57
C LEU A 164 -8.90 31.29 -23.47
N SER A 165 -8.73 31.65 -24.75
CA SER A 165 -7.90 30.89 -25.70
C SER A 165 -6.44 30.86 -25.25
N GLU A 166 -5.88 31.99 -24.80
CA GLU A 166 -4.51 32.06 -24.24
C GLU A 166 -4.35 31.14 -22.99
N ILE A 167 -5.35 31.12 -22.10
CA ILE A 167 -5.35 30.21 -20.94
C ILE A 167 -5.41 28.74 -21.40
N ALA A 168 -6.22 28.43 -22.41
CA ALA A 168 -6.35 27.07 -22.94
C ALA A 168 -5.05 26.59 -23.61
N GLU A 169 -4.40 27.43 -24.41
CA GLU A 169 -3.09 27.14 -25.01
C GLU A 169 -2.03 26.90 -23.93
N PHE A 170 -2.02 27.71 -22.88
CA PHE A 170 -1.05 27.53 -21.81
C PHE A 170 -1.32 26.26 -20.99
N ARG A 171 -2.59 25.95 -20.73
CA ARG A 171 -3.00 24.69 -20.09
C ARG A 171 -2.54 23.50 -20.92
N GLN A 172 -2.71 23.53 -22.24
CA GLN A 172 -2.23 22.48 -23.14
C GLN A 172 -0.71 22.29 -23.02
N THR A 173 0.04 23.39 -22.98
CA THR A 173 1.51 23.34 -22.81
C THR A 173 1.91 22.65 -21.50
N ILE A 174 1.17 22.87 -20.40
CA ILE A 174 1.42 22.19 -19.12
C ILE A 174 1.04 20.71 -19.19
N THR A 175 -0.11 20.39 -19.80
CA THR A 175 -0.55 19.00 -20.02
C THR A 175 0.49 18.21 -20.82
N ASP A 176 1.01 18.79 -21.90
CA ASP A 176 2.02 18.16 -22.75
C ASP A 176 3.33 17.91 -21.96
N ALA A 177 3.73 18.86 -21.11
CA ALA A 177 4.89 18.70 -20.24
C ALA A 177 4.71 17.59 -19.20
N LEU A 178 3.56 17.56 -18.51
CA LEU A 178 3.21 16.49 -17.56
C LEU A 178 3.19 15.12 -18.25
N THR A 179 2.57 15.05 -19.43
CA THR A 179 2.51 13.82 -20.23
C THR A 179 3.91 13.32 -20.59
N THR A 180 4.81 14.23 -20.96
CA THR A 180 6.21 13.90 -21.27
C THR A 180 6.97 13.40 -20.04
N ILE A 181 6.77 14.03 -18.89
CA ILE A 181 7.37 13.61 -17.61
C ILE A 181 6.87 12.21 -17.24
N SER A 182 5.56 11.99 -17.20
CA SER A 182 4.95 10.69 -16.90
C SER A 182 5.43 9.59 -17.84
N ALA A 183 5.54 9.87 -19.14
CA ALA A 183 6.08 8.93 -20.11
C ALA A 183 7.55 8.58 -19.81
N SER A 184 8.37 9.56 -19.42
CA SER A 184 9.78 9.34 -19.08
C SER A 184 9.96 8.54 -17.80
N GLU A 185 9.17 8.83 -16.76
CA GLU A 185 9.17 8.12 -15.48
C GLU A 185 8.70 6.68 -15.66
N THR A 186 7.62 6.47 -16.44
CA THR A 186 7.12 5.13 -16.79
C THR A 186 8.21 4.30 -17.48
N ARG A 187 8.93 4.88 -18.45
CA ARG A 187 10.03 4.18 -19.14
C ARG A 187 11.22 3.92 -18.22
N GLN A 188 11.57 4.85 -17.34
CA GLN A 188 12.67 4.63 -16.37
C GLN A 188 12.33 3.50 -15.41
N LEU A 189 11.11 3.49 -14.87
CA LEU A 189 10.64 2.45 -13.97
C LEU A 189 10.58 1.09 -14.69
N MET A 190 10.05 1.06 -15.91
CA MET A 190 10.06 -0.15 -16.76
C MET A 190 11.47 -0.69 -16.93
N ASN A 191 12.43 0.15 -17.34
CA ASN A 191 13.82 -0.29 -17.54
C ASN A 191 14.44 -0.85 -16.26
N MET A 192 14.18 -0.21 -15.10
CA MET A 192 14.65 -0.69 -13.81
C MET A 192 14.07 -2.08 -13.48
N LEU A 193 12.75 -2.25 -13.63
CA LEU A 193 12.06 -3.49 -13.28
C LEU A 193 12.35 -4.66 -14.25
N LEU A 194 12.60 -4.36 -15.53
CA LEU A 194 12.97 -5.37 -16.51
C LEU A 194 14.41 -5.85 -16.31
N LEU A 195 15.34 -4.92 -15.99
CA LEU A 195 16.73 -5.23 -15.68
C LEU A 195 16.92 -5.91 -14.32
N ASP A 196 15.97 -5.77 -13.40
CA ASP A 196 16.09 -6.37 -12.08
C ASP A 196 16.10 -7.91 -12.19
N GLU A 197 17.30 -8.45 -12.10
CA GLU A 197 17.53 -9.86 -11.85
C GLU A 197 17.55 -10.05 -10.35
N LEU A 198 16.36 -10.05 -9.74
CA LEU A 198 16.17 -10.71 -8.45
C LEU A 198 16.67 -12.14 -8.65
N GLY A 199 17.92 -12.37 -8.24
CA GLY A 199 18.65 -13.61 -8.44
C GLY A 199 17.98 -14.75 -7.70
N THR A 200 18.60 -15.92 -7.66
CA THR A 200 18.11 -16.98 -6.78
C THR A 200 18.47 -16.65 -5.32
N PRO A 201 17.58 -16.92 -4.35
CA PRO A 201 17.90 -16.75 -2.94
C PRO A 201 19.14 -17.60 -2.59
N SER A 202 20.04 -17.05 -1.79
CA SER A 202 21.32 -17.66 -1.44
C SER A 202 21.19 -18.86 -0.49
N THR A 203 20.01 -19.05 0.12
CA THR A 203 19.70 -20.16 1.00
C THR A 203 18.25 -20.65 0.81
N ARG A 204 17.94 -21.81 1.40
CA ARG A 204 16.57 -22.35 1.51
C ARG A 204 15.94 -22.10 2.88
N GLU A 205 16.48 -21.16 3.66
CA GLU A 205 15.91 -20.86 4.98
C GLU A 205 14.53 -20.20 4.81
N PRO A 206 13.51 -20.61 5.60
CA PRO A 206 12.15 -20.09 5.44
C PRO A 206 12.05 -18.56 5.48
N GLN A 207 12.78 -17.90 6.39
CA GLN A 207 12.75 -16.43 6.51
C GLN A 207 13.30 -15.72 5.27
N GLN A 208 14.42 -16.21 4.73
CA GLN A 208 15.05 -15.63 3.54
C GLN A 208 14.21 -15.89 2.28
N LEU A 209 13.62 -17.09 2.17
CA LEU A 209 12.67 -17.41 1.10
C LEU A 209 11.43 -16.52 1.15
N THR A 210 10.85 -16.28 2.33
CA THR A 210 9.71 -15.37 2.50
C THR A 210 10.06 -13.95 2.05
N GLN A 211 11.18 -13.40 2.53
CA GLN A 211 11.62 -12.06 2.13
C GLN A 211 11.80 -11.95 0.61
N HIS A 212 12.45 -12.94 -0.01
CA HIS A 212 12.68 -12.95 -1.44
C HIS A 212 11.38 -13.04 -2.25
N ILE A 213 10.40 -13.84 -1.78
CA ILE A 213 9.06 -13.91 -2.39
C ILE A 213 8.35 -12.55 -2.32
N ASP A 214 8.44 -11.86 -1.19
CA ASP A 214 7.82 -10.54 -1.01
C ASP A 214 8.43 -9.50 -1.94
N GLU A 215 9.77 -9.50 -2.10
CA GLU A 215 10.48 -8.64 -3.07
C GLU A 215 10.01 -8.92 -4.52
N LEU A 216 9.89 -10.19 -4.91
CA LEU A 216 9.35 -10.57 -6.22
C LEU A 216 7.90 -10.07 -6.42
N LYS A 217 7.05 -10.16 -5.40
CA LYS A 217 5.65 -9.69 -5.43
C LYS A 217 5.54 -8.17 -5.56
N VAL A 218 6.46 -7.42 -4.95
CA VAL A 218 6.57 -5.96 -5.13
C VAL A 218 6.90 -5.65 -6.59
N ASN A 219 7.85 -6.35 -7.21
CA ASN A 219 8.18 -6.15 -8.62
C ASN A 219 7.03 -6.49 -9.57
N VAL A 220 6.28 -7.56 -9.30
CA VAL A 220 5.06 -7.90 -10.06
C VAL A 220 4.05 -6.76 -9.97
N SER A 221 3.79 -6.27 -8.76
CA SER A 221 2.84 -5.17 -8.54
C SER A 221 3.29 -3.88 -9.23
N ALA A 222 4.58 -3.57 -9.19
CA ALA A 222 5.14 -2.40 -9.85
C ALA A 222 5.00 -2.48 -11.39
N LEU A 223 5.33 -3.64 -11.98
CA LEU A 223 5.14 -3.88 -13.42
C LEU A 223 3.67 -3.78 -13.85
N GLN A 224 2.74 -4.30 -13.05
CA GLN A 224 1.30 -4.21 -13.30
C GLN A 224 0.75 -2.78 -13.17
N SER A 225 1.46 -1.90 -12.46
CA SER A 225 1.06 -0.50 -12.25
C SER A 225 1.54 0.48 -13.33
N LEU A 226 2.40 0.03 -14.26
CA LEU A 226 2.91 0.88 -15.34
C LEU A 226 1.77 1.36 -16.23
N ASP A 227 1.77 2.65 -16.56
CA ASP A 227 0.80 3.21 -17.49
C ASP A 227 1.12 2.76 -18.93
N THR A 228 0.37 1.76 -19.39
CA THR A 228 0.57 1.14 -20.70
C THR A 228 0.32 2.10 -21.86
N ASN A 229 -0.32 3.25 -21.64
CA ASN A 229 -0.55 4.23 -22.69
C ASN A 229 0.74 4.87 -23.21
N PHE A 230 1.84 4.80 -22.44
CA PHE A 230 3.15 5.33 -22.82
C PHE A 230 4.10 4.28 -23.41
N LEU A 231 3.63 3.05 -23.54
CA LEU A 231 4.42 1.89 -23.95
C LEU A 231 4.05 1.43 -25.35
N ASN A 232 5.03 0.94 -26.09
CA ASN A 232 4.78 0.33 -27.40
C ASN A 232 4.38 -1.16 -27.23
N GLU A 233 3.89 -1.79 -28.30
CA GLU A 233 3.47 -3.20 -28.25
C GLU A 233 4.62 -4.17 -27.87
N THR A 234 5.86 -3.82 -28.22
CA THR A 234 7.05 -4.62 -27.85
C THR A 234 7.32 -4.54 -26.35
N ASP A 235 7.27 -3.34 -25.78
CA ASP A 235 7.44 -3.09 -24.34
C ASP A 235 6.36 -3.84 -23.53
N ILE A 236 5.10 -3.78 -24.00
CA ILE A 236 3.98 -4.48 -23.36
C ILE A 236 4.19 -6.00 -23.39
N SER A 237 4.65 -6.53 -24.52
CA SER A 237 4.97 -7.95 -24.66
C SER A 237 6.13 -8.38 -23.74
N GLU A 238 7.16 -7.54 -23.61
CA GLU A 238 8.31 -7.78 -22.73
C GLU A 238 7.89 -7.79 -21.25
N ILE A 239 7.05 -6.84 -20.84
CA ILE A 239 6.45 -6.80 -19.49
C ILE A 239 5.62 -8.06 -19.22
N ALA A 240 4.77 -8.49 -20.16
CA ALA A 240 3.98 -9.70 -20.02
C ALA A 240 4.86 -10.96 -19.88
N GLY A 241 5.96 -11.02 -20.65
CA GLY A 241 6.97 -12.07 -20.52
C GLY A 241 7.64 -12.08 -19.14
N LYS A 242 8.07 -10.91 -18.65
CA LYS A 242 8.70 -10.77 -17.33
C LYS A 242 7.73 -11.12 -16.20
N LEU A 243 6.47 -10.68 -16.28
CA LEU A 243 5.42 -11.03 -15.31
C LEU A 243 5.24 -12.55 -15.21
N THR A 244 5.10 -13.23 -16.35
CA THR A 244 4.96 -14.70 -16.40
C THR A 244 6.17 -15.40 -15.74
N GLN A 245 7.39 -14.90 -16.00
CA GLN A 245 8.61 -15.43 -15.39
C GLN A 245 8.63 -15.22 -13.87
N LEU A 246 8.25 -14.03 -13.39
CA LEU A 246 8.20 -13.71 -11.97
C LEU A 246 7.15 -14.54 -11.24
N GLU A 247 5.94 -14.67 -11.79
CA GLU A 247 4.85 -15.49 -11.23
C GLU A 247 5.26 -16.97 -11.12
N THR A 248 5.93 -17.50 -12.16
CA THR A 248 6.45 -18.87 -12.13
C THR A 248 7.53 -19.06 -11.07
N ARG A 249 8.43 -18.09 -10.91
CA ARG A 249 9.46 -18.10 -9.86
C ARG A 249 8.85 -18.02 -8.47
N ILE A 250 7.86 -17.15 -8.25
CA ILE A 250 7.13 -17.03 -6.98
C ILE A 250 6.51 -18.37 -6.63
N ALA A 251 5.77 -19.00 -7.54
CA ALA A 251 5.15 -20.31 -7.30
C ALA A 251 6.20 -21.36 -6.91
N THR A 252 7.33 -21.39 -7.61
CA THR A 252 8.44 -22.31 -7.30
C THR A 252 9.01 -22.08 -5.90
N PHE A 253 9.22 -20.83 -5.50
CA PHE A 253 9.75 -20.52 -4.17
C PHE A 253 8.73 -20.73 -3.06
N GLU A 254 7.44 -20.51 -3.32
CA GLU A 254 6.36 -20.83 -2.38
C GLU A 254 6.30 -22.34 -2.09
N GLU A 255 6.45 -23.18 -3.12
CA GLU A 255 6.59 -24.63 -2.95
C GLU A 255 7.83 -24.99 -2.11
N GLN A 256 8.99 -24.37 -2.39
CA GLN A 256 10.20 -24.58 -1.60
C GLN A 256 10.06 -24.12 -0.15
N LEU A 257 9.36 -23.02 0.09
CA LEU A 257 9.08 -22.49 1.43
C LEU A 257 8.22 -23.48 2.22
N VAL A 258 7.14 -23.98 1.62
CA VAL A 258 6.29 -25.01 2.23
C VAL A 258 7.10 -26.27 2.56
N ALA A 259 7.96 -26.71 1.63
CA ALA A 259 8.83 -27.86 1.85
C ALA A 259 9.84 -27.62 2.99
N ALA A 260 10.47 -26.45 3.04
CA ALA A 260 11.44 -26.08 4.08
C ALA A 260 10.79 -25.97 5.46
N GLN A 261 9.61 -25.35 5.55
CA GLN A 261 8.84 -25.26 6.79
C GLN A 261 8.40 -26.65 7.28
N SER A 262 7.94 -27.50 6.35
CA SER A 262 7.56 -28.88 6.66
C SER A 262 8.76 -29.69 7.17
N ALA A 263 9.92 -29.59 6.53
CA ALA A 263 11.15 -30.25 6.96
C ALA A 263 11.61 -29.80 8.36
N ALA A 264 11.56 -28.49 8.64
CA ALA A 264 11.89 -27.95 9.96
C ALA A 264 10.92 -28.45 11.05
N MET A 265 9.63 -28.52 10.74
CA MET A 265 8.61 -29.05 11.64
C MET A 265 8.82 -30.54 11.91
N VAL A 266 9.09 -31.34 10.87
CA VAL A 266 9.42 -32.76 10.99
C VAL A 266 10.63 -32.95 11.89
N SER A 267 11.72 -32.21 11.66
CA SER A 267 12.93 -32.30 12.48
C SER A 267 12.65 -32.01 13.96
N THR A 268 11.86 -30.98 14.26
CA THR A 268 11.48 -30.61 15.63
C THR A 268 10.65 -31.70 16.31
N LEU A 269 9.68 -32.27 15.59
CA LEU A 269 8.84 -33.34 16.12
C LEU A 269 9.64 -34.63 16.34
N VAL A 270 10.56 -34.98 15.43
CA VAL A 270 11.47 -36.12 15.59
C VAL A 270 12.30 -35.95 16.86
N GLN A 271 12.97 -34.80 17.02
CA GLN A 271 13.78 -34.52 18.20
C GLN A 271 12.95 -34.60 19.50
N ARG A 272 11.71 -34.11 19.48
CA ARG A 272 10.82 -34.16 20.64
C ARG A 272 10.38 -35.58 20.99
N ALA A 273 10.11 -36.42 19.99
CA ALA A 273 9.81 -37.84 20.20
C ALA A 273 11.02 -38.58 20.80
N GLU A 274 12.23 -38.35 20.26
CA GLU A 274 13.47 -38.93 20.80
C GLU A 274 13.71 -38.51 22.25
N GLN A 275 13.51 -37.23 22.58
CA GLN A 275 13.63 -36.75 23.96
C GLN A 275 12.64 -37.41 24.92
N PHE A 276 11.40 -37.66 24.49
CA PHE A 276 10.42 -38.37 25.32
C PHE A 276 10.79 -39.84 25.52
N ILE A 277 11.24 -40.53 24.47
CA ILE A 277 11.73 -41.91 24.56
C ILE A 277 12.91 -42.00 25.53
N GLU A 278 13.90 -41.12 25.39
CA GLU A 278 15.07 -41.10 26.27
C GLU A 278 14.72 -40.74 27.71
N LYS A 279 13.78 -39.81 27.95
CA LYS A 279 13.28 -39.53 29.31
C LYS A 279 12.63 -40.76 29.90
N ALA A 280 11.76 -41.45 29.16
CA ALA A 280 11.10 -42.67 29.64
C ALA A 280 12.09 -43.76 30.06
N LYS A 281 13.19 -43.94 29.30
CA LYS A 281 14.24 -44.93 29.60
C LYS A 281 15.02 -44.61 30.88
N ASN A 282 15.22 -43.31 31.16
CA ASN A 282 16.03 -42.84 32.28
C ASN A 282 15.22 -42.61 33.57
N GLU A 283 13.90 -42.74 33.52
CA GLU A 283 13.03 -42.64 34.71
C GLU A 283 13.21 -43.84 35.64
N PRO A 284 13.08 -43.67 36.98
CA PRO A 284 13.08 -44.78 37.91
C PRO A 284 11.98 -45.79 37.56
N SER A 285 12.26 -47.09 37.69
CA SER A 285 11.38 -48.16 37.19
C SER A 285 9.95 -48.16 37.74
N GLN A 286 9.67 -47.47 38.85
CA GLN A 286 8.31 -47.35 39.43
C GLN A 286 7.66 -45.98 39.20
N SER A 287 8.25 -45.13 38.36
CA SER A 287 7.77 -43.77 38.07
C SER A 287 6.57 -43.81 37.13
N GLU A 288 5.47 -43.16 37.53
CA GLU A 288 4.30 -42.96 36.65
C GLU A 288 4.63 -42.08 35.43
N LEU A 289 5.72 -41.31 35.49
CA LEU A 289 6.20 -40.47 34.39
C LEU A 289 6.66 -41.30 33.18
N ILE A 290 7.04 -42.56 33.37
CA ILE A 290 7.35 -43.49 32.27
C ILE A 290 6.17 -43.58 31.30
N TRP A 291 4.97 -43.81 31.84
CA TRP A 291 3.75 -43.97 31.02
C TRP A 291 3.39 -42.65 30.31
N TYR A 292 3.54 -41.52 31.01
CA TYR A 292 3.36 -40.20 30.42
C TYR A 292 4.31 -39.96 29.23
N TYR A 293 5.62 -40.20 29.41
CA TYR A 293 6.61 -39.96 28.36
C TYR A 293 6.44 -40.90 27.17
N LEU A 294 6.13 -42.17 27.38
CA LEU A 294 5.87 -43.12 26.29
C LEU A 294 4.62 -42.73 25.47
N ASN A 295 3.53 -42.33 26.14
CA ASN A 295 2.33 -41.86 25.44
C ASN A 295 2.55 -40.52 24.73
N ALA A 296 3.34 -39.62 25.31
CA ALA A 296 3.72 -38.37 24.67
C ALA A 296 4.55 -38.61 23.42
N ALA A 297 5.53 -39.54 23.46
CA ALA A 297 6.28 -39.96 22.29
C ALA A 297 5.37 -40.55 21.21
N GLU A 298 4.45 -41.45 21.57
CA GLU A 298 3.51 -42.06 20.64
C GLU A 298 2.57 -41.02 19.99
N SER A 299 2.11 -40.04 20.77
CA SER A 299 1.30 -38.93 20.27
C SER A 299 2.05 -38.07 19.25
N VAL A 300 3.32 -37.74 19.52
CA VAL A 300 4.17 -36.97 18.58
C VAL A 300 4.46 -37.76 17.31
N ILE A 301 4.71 -39.07 17.41
CA ILE A 301 4.90 -39.96 16.25
C ILE A 301 3.62 -40.00 15.40
N ARG A 302 2.44 -40.04 16.01
CA ARG A 302 1.16 -39.96 15.27
C ARG A 302 0.94 -38.60 14.60
N GLN A 303 1.40 -37.51 15.20
CA GLN A 303 1.34 -36.18 14.56
C GLN A 303 2.24 -36.09 13.33
N LEU A 304 3.41 -36.74 13.35
CA LEU A 304 4.31 -36.85 12.18
C LEU A 304 3.61 -37.56 10.99
N VAL A 305 2.77 -38.56 11.26
CA VAL A 305 1.98 -39.27 10.22
C VAL A 305 1.05 -38.31 9.47
N LEU A 306 0.43 -37.38 10.20
CA LEU A 306 -0.62 -36.50 9.67
C LEU A 306 -0.06 -35.32 8.87
N LEU A 307 1.17 -34.89 9.15
CA LEU A 307 1.76 -33.68 8.56
C LEU A 307 2.49 -33.96 7.24
N THR A 308 2.83 -35.21 6.95
CA THR A 308 3.73 -35.55 5.83
C THR A 308 3.44 -36.92 5.22
N PRO A 309 2.24 -37.14 4.64
CA PRO A 309 1.93 -38.40 3.97
C PRO A 309 2.80 -38.67 2.72
N GLU A 310 3.42 -37.65 2.13
CA GLU A 310 4.13 -37.74 0.85
C GLU A 310 5.66 -37.52 0.94
N ALA A 311 6.18 -37.14 2.11
CA ALA A 311 7.62 -36.92 2.28
C ALA A 311 8.35 -38.21 2.67
N GLU A 312 9.11 -38.79 1.75
CA GLU A 312 9.91 -40.01 1.95
C GLU A 312 10.84 -39.95 3.18
N THR A 313 11.34 -38.76 3.52
CA THR A 313 12.14 -38.53 4.72
C THR A 313 11.34 -38.67 6.01
N ALA A 314 10.06 -38.27 6.03
CA ALA A 314 9.21 -38.38 7.20
C ALA A 314 8.77 -39.83 7.47
N THR A 315 8.48 -40.60 6.42
CA THR A 315 8.13 -42.02 6.54
C THR A 315 9.29 -42.85 7.08
N VAL A 316 10.52 -42.60 6.63
CA VAL A 316 11.73 -43.25 7.17
C VAL A 316 11.95 -42.89 8.64
N GLN A 317 11.86 -41.61 9.01
CA GLN A 317 12.03 -41.18 10.40
C GLN A 317 10.94 -41.74 11.32
N MET A 318 9.70 -41.80 10.84
CA MET A 318 8.59 -42.40 11.57
C MET A 318 8.81 -43.89 11.85
N ALA A 319 9.25 -44.66 10.86
CA ALA A 319 9.55 -46.07 11.03
C ALA A 319 10.64 -46.28 12.09
N LYS A 320 11.71 -45.48 12.02
CA LYS A 320 12.81 -45.50 12.99
C LYS A 320 12.33 -45.14 14.40
N LEU A 321 11.55 -44.08 14.57
CA LEU A 321 11.03 -43.66 15.87
C LEU A 321 10.07 -44.70 16.47
N SER A 322 9.23 -45.31 15.65
CA SER A 322 8.31 -46.37 16.08
C SER A 322 9.09 -47.60 16.58
N GLN A 323 10.14 -47.99 15.84
CA GLN A 323 11.04 -49.06 16.27
C GLN A 323 11.75 -48.72 17.60
N ASN A 324 12.30 -47.51 17.71
CA ASN A 324 12.96 -47.05 18.94
C ASN A 324 12.01 -47.03 20.13
N LEU A 325 10.76 -46.60 19.94
CA LEU A 325 9.73 -46.60 20.99
C LEU A 325 9.41 -48.02 21.46
N GLU A 326 9.22 -48.96 20.53
CA GLU A 326 8.94 -50.35 20.89
C GLU A 326 10.12 -51.02 21.59
N GLN A 327 11.35 -50.75 21.14
CA GLN A 327 12.55 -51.22 21.83
C GLN A 327 12.65 -50.63 23.25
N ALA A 328 12.39 -49.33 23.42
CA ALA A 328 12.40 -48.69 24.73
C ALA A 328 11.33 -49.27 25.67
N LYS A 329 10.12 -49.54 25.17
CA LYS A 329 9.06 -50.23 25.94
C LYS A 329 9.54 -51.60 26.45
N GLN A 330 10.24 -52.37 25.62
CA GLN A 330 10.78 -53.68 26.00
C GLN A 330 11.89 -53.56 27.05
N GLU A 331 12.85 -52.65 26.85
CA GLU A 331 13.94 -52.39 27.81
C GLU A 331 13.39 -51.97 29.18
N ILE A 332 12.44 -51.04 29.21
CA ILE A 332 11.79 -50.57 30.43
C ILE A 332 11.06 -51.74 31.14
N ALA A 333 10.29 -52.55 30.40
CA ALA A 333 9.58 -53.68 30.97
C ALA A 333 10.54 -54.71 31.60
N GLN A 334 11.69 -54.96 30.97
CA GLN A 334 12.74 -55.82 31.53
C GLN A 334 13.33 -55.24 32.82
N HIS A 335 13.65 -53.94 32.84
CA HIS A 335 14.15 -53.27 34.04
C HIS A 335 13.13 -53.27 35.19
N GLN A 336 11.86 -53.02 34.89
CA GLN A 336 10.76 -53.09 35.85
C GLN A 336 10.61 -54.50 36.44
N SER A 337 10.64 -55.52 35.59
CA SER A 337 10.60 -56.91 36.02
C SER A 337 11.78 -57.26 36.94
N GLN A 338 13.01 -56.90 36.56
CA GLN A 338 14.21 -57.10 37.38
C GLN A 338 14.13 -56.38 38.74
N ALA A 339 13.62 -55.15 38.76
CA ALA A 339 13.45 -54.39 39.99
C ALA A 339 12.44 -55.07 40.95
N ILE A 340 11.35 -55.62 40.40
CA ILE A 340 10.37 -56.40 41.17
C ILE A 340 11.00 -57.69 41.69
N PHE A 341 11.72 -58.46 40.86
CA PHE A 341 12.41 -59.68 41.28
C PHE A 341 13.40 -59.43 42.41
N LYS A 342 14.25 -58.40 42.30
CA LYS A 342 15.16 -57.99 43.39
C LYS A 342 14.40 -57.63 44.67
N LYS A 343 13.26 -56.94 44.55
CA LYS A 343 12.42 -56.58 45.70
C LYS A 343 11.82 -57.84 46.36
N ILE A 344 11.42 -58.83 45.56
CA ILE A 344 10.93 -60.13 46.06
C ILE A 344 12.04 -60.90 46.77
N GLU A 345 13.27 -60.94 46.24
CA GLU A 345 14.42 -61.61 46.86
C GLU A 345 14.83 -60.96 48.20
N ILE A 346 14.78 -59.62 48.26
CA ILE A 346 15.07 -58.87 49.49
C ILE A 346 13.99 -59.11 50.56
N VAL A 347 12.71 -59.16 50.16
CA VAL A 347 11.59 -59.41 51.08
C VAL A 347 11.49 -60.88 51.49
N SER A 348 11.92 -61.81 50.63
CA SER A 348 11.92 -63.27 50.90
C SER A 348 13.19 -63.76 51.61
N GLY A 349 14.03 -62.85 52.13
CA GLY A 349 15.22 -63.12 52.93
C GLY A 349 14.98 -63.73 54.32
N GLU A 350 14.10 -64.72 54.46
CA GLU A 350 14.38 -65.82 55.40
C GLU A 350 15.08 -66.94 54.62
N PRO A 351 16.28 -67.38 55.02
CA PRO A 351 16.98 -68.45 54.32
C PRO A 351 16.20 -69.75 54.47
N CYS A 352 15.81 -70.35 53.35
CA CYS A 352 15.20 -71.68 53.26
C CYS A 352 16.22 -72.80 53.56
N ALA A 353 16.99 -72.65 54.64
CA ALA A 353 18.00 -73.60 55.09
C ALA A 353 17.75 -73.96 56.56
N LYS A 354 17.34 -75.22 56.76
CA LYS A 354 17.24 -76.00 58.00
C LYS A 354 15.99 -75.79 58.87
N LYS A 355 14.98 -76.63 58.62
CA LYS A 355 14.36 -77.44 59.70
C LYS A 355 14.17 -78.90 59.22
N ARG A 356 15.21 -79.71 59.43
CA ARG A 356 15.05 -81.13 59.78
C ARG A 356 15.02 -81.24 61.30
N ARG A 357 14.36 -82.31 61.78
CA ARG A 357 14.09 -82.81 63.14
C ARG A 357 12.64 -82.50 63.54
N TYR A 358 11.78 -83.48 63.76
CA TYR A 358 12.00 -84.87 64.21
C TYR A 358 11.44 -85.92 63.27
#